data_AF-A0A7X7CZL6-F1
#
_entry.id   AF-A0A7X7CZL6-F1
#
_cell.length_a   1.000
_cell.length_b   1.000
_cell.length_c   1.000
_cell.angle_alpha   90.00
_cell.angle_beta   90.00
_cell.angle_gamma   90.00
#
_symmetry.space_group_name_H-M   'P 1'
#
loop_
_entity.id
_entity.type
_entity.pdbx_description
1 polymer ?
#
loop_
_entity_poly.entity_id
_entity_poly.type
_entity_poly.pdbx_seq_one_letter_code
_entity_poly.pdbx_strand_id
1 'polypeptide(L)'
;MNLMLDFGLVHYALSQKYEIGDVVRQTIYDYYKNTDKLPRDLRVAIEEAAAEGQFTQDDDYNGFNSDGKFDPEINSGELLRILENRPEIKEEAVRHYQLHQAGEFLNIKIGSIKRTLKSYNEAQGIRESFERSFGPDAMASVKPSLLIDYRDNPKQDIDLLRAYLGIVSLIGFRKFISTTKPVILSRMIGAKSKPVWEAFSKVKEARGIVERYSKRYNMDRLLLSLAERKFIMFLTRPHVSLIYVSKYMEPEQLADLVRQSQAKYNLKNKIREASQKI
;
A
#
# COMPACT_ATOMS: atom_id res chain seq x y z
N MET A 1 -3.26 -12.24 0.00
CA MET A 1 -2.19 -11.42 -0.60
C MET A 1 -2.73 -10.49 -1.68
N ASN A 2 -3.42 -11.01 -2.70
CA ASN A 2 -4.00 -10.21 -3.80
C ASN A 2 -4.79 -8.99 -3.32
N LEU A 3 -5.66 -9.16 -2.32
CA LEU A 3 -6.44 -8.07 -1.73
C LEU A 3 -5.58 -6.90 -1.22
N MET A 4 -4.42 -7.18 -0.59
CA MET A 4 -3.48 -6.15 -0.13
C MET A 4 -2.75 -5.47 -1.28
N LEU A 5 -2.36 -6.24 -2.30
CA LEU A 5 -1.70 -5.72 -3.50
C LEU A 5 -2.64 -4.81 -4.30
N ASP A 6 -3.86 -5.27 -4.58
CA ASP A 6 -4.87 -4.51 -5.30
C ASP A 6 -5.28 -3.26 -4.51
N PHE A 7 -5.42 -3.36 -3.17
CA PHE A 7 -5.66 -2.19 -2.32
C PHE A 7 -4.56 -1.15 -2.47
N GLY A 8 -3.30 -1.55 -2.30
CA GLY A 8 -2.15 -0.65 -2.36
C GLY A 8 -1.98 0.00 -3.75
N LEU A 9 -2.14 -0.79 -4.81
CA LEU A 9 -2.05 -0.33 -6.19
C LEU A 9 -3.10 0.73 -6.51
N VAL A 10 -4.38 0.43 -6.27
CA VAL A 10 -5.48 1.35 -6.60
C VAL A 10 -5.44 2.58 -5.68
N HIS A 11 -5.16 2.40 -4.39
CA HIS A 11 -5.05 3.54 -3.47
C HIS A 11 -3.93 4.50 -3.88
N TYR A 12 -2.78 3.97 -4.33
CA TYR A 12 -1.71 4.77 -4.88
C TYR A 12 -2.10 5.45 -6.19
N ALA A 13 -2.68 4.72 -7.15
CA ALA A 13 -3.14 5.25 -8.43
C ALA A 13 -4.06 6.46 -8.26
N LEU A 14 -5.10 6.33 -7.41
CA LEU A 14 -6.07 7.39 -7.16
C LEU A 14 -5.48 8.63 -6.47
N SER A 15 -4.30 8.51 -5.85
CA SER A 15 -3.59 9.64 -5.24
C SER A 15 -2.72 10.43 -6.21
N GLN A 16 -2.49 9.90 -7.42
CA GLN A 16 -1.64 10.54 -8.43
C GLN A 16 -2.37 11.72 -9.07
N LYS A 17 -1.64 12.83 -9.26
CA LYS A 17 -2.11 13.93 -10.09
C LYS A 17 -2.08 13.51 -11.56
N TYR A 18 -2.94 14.10 -12.36
CA TYR A 18 -3.02 13.88 -13.80
C TYR A 18 -3.24 15.20 -14.52
N GLU A 19 -2.72 15.29 -15.74
CA GLU A 19 -3.10 16.32 -16.70
C GLU A 19 -4.08 15.71 -17.69
N ILE A 20 -5.16 16.43 -18.02
CA ILE A 20 -6.23 15.86 -18.87
C ILE A 20 -5.73 15.52 -20.28
N GLY A 21 -4.75 16.26 -20.78
CA GLY A 21 -4.10 15.98 -22.07
C GLY A 21 -3.43 14.61 -22.09
N ASP A 22 -2.75 14.22 -21.01
CA ASP A 22 -2.09 12.92 -20.90
C ASP A 22 -3.12 11.78 -20.80
N VAL A 23 -4.23 12.01 -20.08
CA VAL A 23 -5.34 11.06 -19.99
C VAL A 23 -5.93 10.79 -21.37
N VAL A 24 -6.21 11.85 -22.14
CA VAL A 24 -6.73 11.78 -23.50
C VAL A 24 -5.75 11.03 -24.40
N ARG A 25 -4.48 11.42 -24.39
CA ARG A 25 -3.43 10.81 -25.20
C ARG A 25 -3.27 9.32 -24.90
N GLN A 26 -3.19 8.93 -23.63
CA GLN A 26 -3.11 7.52 -23.24
C GLN A 26 -4.37 6.73 -23.64
N THR A 27 -5.55 7.33 -23.49
CA THR A 27 -6.81 6.69 -23.86
C THR A 27 -6.88 6.40 -25.35
N ILE A 28 -6.47 7.34 -26.20
CA ILE A 28 -6.43 7.15 -27.66
C ILE A 28 -5.39 6.08 -28.02
N TYR A 29 -4.23 6.12 -27.38
CA TYR A 29 -3.19 5.12 -27.60
C TYR A 29 -3.72 3.71 -27.30
N ASP A 30 -4.37 3.54 -26.14
CA ASP A 30 -4.93 2.25 -25.75
C ASP A 30 -6.13 1.85 -26.61
N TYR A 31 -6.95 2.79 -27.06
CA TYR A 31 -8.02 2.51 -28.02
C TYR A 31 -7.50 1.85 -29.29
N TYR A 32 -6.39 2.36 -29.86
CA TYR A 32 -5.82 1.81 -31.09
C TYR A 32 -4.89 0.61 -30.88
N LYS A 33 -4.08 0.58 -29.82
CA LYS A 33 -2.99 -0.40 -29.64
C LYS A 33 -3.20 -1.41 -28.53
N ASN A 34 -4.09 -1.14 -27.59
CA ASN A 34 -4.37 -1.99 -26.43
C ASN A 34 -5.88 -2.07 -26.14
N THR A 35 -6.70 -2.22 -27.18
CA THR A 35 -8.16 -2.12 -27.07
C THR A 35 -8.74 -3.11 -26.06
N ASP A 36 -8.06 -4.25 -25.87
CA ASP A 36 -8.39 -5.28 -24.89
C ASP A 36 -8.20 -4.83 -23.42
N LYS A 37 -7.34 -3.85 -23.19
CA LYS A 37 -7.05 -3.27 -21.87
C LYS A 37 -7.90 -2.04 -21.58
N LEU A 38 -8.52 -1.45 -22.61
CA LEU A 38 -9.38 -0.29 -22.45
C LEU A 38 -10.65 -0.69 -21.68
N PRO A 39 -11.09 0.09 -20.69
CA PRO A 39 -12.36 -0.16 -20.02
C PRO A 39 -13.51 -0.20 -21.02
N ARG A 40 -14.46 -1.12 -20.82
CA ARG A 40 -15.53 -1.39 -21.79
C ARG A 40 -16.36 -0.16 -22.07
N ASP A 41 -16.76 0.57 -21.03
CA ASP A 41 -17.71 1.67 -21.17
C ASP A 41 -17.02 2.87 -21.85
N LEU A 42 -15.74 3.11 -21.52
CA LEU A 42 -14.88 4.02 -22.28
C LEU A 42 -14.72 3.65 -23.76
N ARG A 43 -14.51 2.36 -24.07
CA ARG A 43 -14.45 1.87 -25.46
C ARG A 43 -15.76 2.10 -26.20
N VAL A 44 -16.87 1.73 -25.59
CA VAL A 44 -18.22 1.89 -26.17
C VAL A 44 -18.52 3.36 -26.39
N ALA A 45 -18.16 4.26 -25.46
CA ALA A 45 -18.36 5.69 -25.62
C ALA A 45 -17.60 6.27 -26.85
N ILE A 46 -16.38 5.78 -27.12
CA ILE A 46 -15.61 6.18 -28.30
C ILE A 46 -16.26 5.61 -29.58
N GLU A 47 -16.70 4.35 -29.56
CA GLU A 47 -17.38 3.70 -30.70
C GLU A 47 -18.72 4.36 -31.05
N GLU A 48 -19.52 4.74 -30.04
CA GLU A 48 -20.76 5.51 -30.19
C GLU A 48 -20.47 6.89 -30.79
N ALA A 49 -19.48 7.60 -30.25
CA ALA A 49 -19.08 8.90 -30.77
C ALA A 49 -18.57 8.83 -32.22
N ALA A 50 -17.85 7.76 -32.58
CA ALA A 50 -17.42 7.54 -33.96
C ALA A 50 -18.61 7.32 -34.90
N ALA A 51 -19.60 6.50 -34.48
CA ALA A 51 -20.82 6.29 -35.25
C ALA A 51 -21.66 7.57 -35.45
N GLU A 52 -21.59 8.49 -34.50
CA GLU A 52 -22.24 9.80 -34.56
C GLU A 52 -21.41 10.88 -35.29
N GLY A 53 -20.22 10.55 -35.78
CA GLY A 53 -19.31 11.49 -36.45
C GLY A 53 -18.67 12.51 -35.50
N GLN A 54 -18.64 12.22 -34.20
CA GLN A 54 -18.02 13.03 -33.15
C GLN A 54 -16.58 12.61 -32.81
N PHE A 55 -16.14 11.46 -33.33
CA PHE A 55 -14.78 10.95 -33.22
C PHE A 55 -14.29 10.42 -34.58
N THR A 56 -13.20 10.96 -35.10
CA THR A 56 -12.65 10.63 -36.42
C THR A 56 -11.69 9.45 -36.33
N GLN A 57 -12.08 8.24 -36.74
CA GLN A 57 -11.16 7.09 -36.72
C GLN A 57 -9.97 7.29 -37.68
N ASP A 58 -8.75 7.09 -37.17
CA ASP A 58 -7.50 7.11 -37.93
C ASP A 58 -7.04 5.67 -38.21
N ASP A 59 -7.62 5.07 -39.25
CA ASP A 59 -7.36 3.68 -39.61
C ASP A 59 -5.96 3.49 -40.21
N ASP A 60 -5.42 4.53 -40.86
CA ASP A 60 -4.15 4.48 -41.59
C ASP A 60 -2.96 4.53 -40.63
N TYR A 61 -2.95 5.50 -39.71
CA TYR A 61 -1.80 5.76 -38.84
C TYR A 61 -2.06 5.51 -37.36
N ASN A 62 -3.32 5.31 -36.95
CA ASN A 62 -3.70 4.96 -35.58
C ASN A 62 -3.11 5.93 -34.53
N GLY A 63 -3.13 7.22 -34.84
CA GLY A 63 -2.62 8.31 -34.01
C GLY A 63 -1.12 8.56 -34.11
N PHE A 64 -0.40 7.92 -35.04
CA PHE A 64 1.02 8.20 -35.29
C PHE A 64 1.20 9.18 -36.45
N ASN A 65 2.18 10.07 -36.35
CA ASN A 65 2.57 10.91 -37.48
C ASN A 65 3.65 10.24 -38.35
N SER A 66 4.01 10.89 -39.47
CA SER A 66 5.04 10.40 -40.40
C SER A 66 6.42 10.18 -39.77
N ASP A 67 6.70 10.85 -38.64
CA ASP A 67 7.96 10.72 -37.89
C ASP A 67 7.92 9.55 -36.87
N GLY A 68 6.83 8.78 -36.84
CA GLY A 68 6.64 7.68 -35.90
C GLY A 68 6.38 8.13 -34.47
N LYS A 69 6.09 9.42 -34.24
CA LYS A 69 5.65 9.92 -32.94
C LYS A 69 4.15 9.74 -32.83
N PHE A 70 3.71 9.20 -31.69
CA PHE A 70 2.29 9.22 -31.38
C PHE A 70 1.87 10.68 -31.17
N ASP A 71 0.96 11.20 -31.96
CA ASP A 71 0.47 12.57 -31.90
C ASP A 71 -0.94 12.68 -32.49
N PRO A 72 -1.97 12.22 -31.76
CA PRO A 72 -3.32 12.13 -32.28
C PRO A 72 -4.03 13.49 -32.19
N GLU A 73 -3.52 14.55 -32.84
CA GLU A 73 -4.00 15.93 -32.67
C GLU A 73 -5.52 16.06 -32.88
N ILE A 74 -6.05 15.44 -33.94
CA ILE A 74 -7.48 15.47 -34.29
C ILE A 74 -8.30 14.77 -33.21
N ASN A 75 -7.97 13.50 -32.90
CA ASN A 75 -8.69 12.72 -31.89
C ASN A 75 -8.58 13.30 -30.48
N SER A 76 -7.51 14.03 -30.18
CA SER A 76 -7.29 14.61 -28.86
C SER A 76 -8.35 15.65 -28.54
N GLY A 77 -8.67 16.54 -29.48
CA GLY A 77 -9.72 17.53 -29.31
C GLY A 77 -11.12 16.91 -29.22
N GLU A 78 -11.38 15.89 -30.04
CA GLU A 78 -12.66 15.17 -30.08
C GLU A 78 -12.91 14.40 -28.78
N LEU A 79 -11.94 13.58 -28.36
CA LEU A 79 -12.05 12.82 -27.13
C LEU A 79 -12.16 13.73 -25.92
N LEU A 80 -11.41 14.83 -25.87
CA LEU A 80 -11.54 15.80 -24.77
C LEU A 80 -12.99 16.32 -24.64
N ARG A 81 -13.63 16.69 -25.76
CA ARG A 81 -15.04 17.14 -25.74
C ARG A 81 -15.99 16.03 -25.29
N ILE A 82 -15.77 14.78 -25.72
CA ILE A 82 -16.57 13.63 -25.29
C ILE A 82 -16.47 13.46 -23.77
N LEU A 83 -15.25 13.53 -23.21
CA LEU A 83 -15.04 13.41 -21.76
C LEU A 83 -15.63 14.59 -20.99
N GLU A 84 -15.59 15.80 -21.53
CA GLU A 84 -16.20 16.98 -20.89
C GLU A 84 -17.73 16.89 -20.84
N ASN A 85 -18.36 16.32 -21.87
CA ASN A 85 -19.81 16.14 -21.94
C ASN A 85 -20.32 14.91 -21.17
N ARG A 86 -19.44 13.96 -20.82
CA ARG A 86 -19.76 12.71 -20.13
C ARG A 86 -18.87 12.53 -18.88
N PRO A 87 -19.21 13.16 -17.74
CA PRO A 87 -18.39 13.13 -16.53
C PRO A 87 -18.05 11.72 -16.02
N GLU A 88 -18.97 10.78 -16.15
CA GLU A 88 -18.78 9.38 -15.76
C GLU A 88 -17.71 8.67 -16.61
N ILE A 89 -17.70 8.94 -17.92
CA ILE A 89 -16.69 8.39 -18.85
C ILE A 89 -15.33 9.06 -18.59
N LYS A 90 -15.33 10.37 -18.28
CA LYS A 90 -14.12 11.08 -17.86
C LYS A 90 -13.49 10.48 -16.61
N GLU A 91 -14.28 10.19 -15.59
CA GLU A 91 -13.78 9.54 -14.38
C GLU A 91 -13.19 8.15 -14.67
N GLU A 92 -13.78 7.40 -15.60
CA GLU A 92 -13.24 6.10 -16.02
C GLU A 92 -11.92 6.24 -16.78
N ALA A 93 -11.82 7.20 -17.71
CA ALA A 93 -10.58 7.50 -18.44
C ALA A 93 -9.45 7.94 -17.51
N VAL A 94 -9.74 8.85 -16.57
CA VAL A 94 -8.78 9.29 -15.55
C VAL A 94 -8.30 8.11 -14.71
N ARG A 95 -9.21 7.25 -14.26
CA ARG A 95 -8.88 6.08 -13.43
C ARG A 95 -8.03 5.06 -14.21
N HIS A 96 -8.36 4.82 -15.47
CA HIS A 96 -7.58 3.96 -16.36
C HIS A 96 -6.14 4.49 -16.51
N TYR A 97 -6.00 5.78 -16.81
CA TYR A 97 -4.70 6.45 -16.90
C TYR A 97 -3.89 6.32 -15.60
N GLN A 98 -4.47 6.67 -14.46
CA GLN A 98 -3.81 6.58 -13.15
C GLN A 98 -3.38 5.14 -12.82
N LEU A 99 -4.20 4.13 -13.18
CA LEU A 99 -3.83 2.73 -12.98
C LEU A 99 -2.67 2.31 -13.87
N HIS A 100 -2.63 2.77 -15.12
CA HIS A 100 -1.50 2.55 -16.01
C HIS A 100 -0.21 3.11 -15.41
N GLN A 101 -0.23 4.40 -15.02
CA GLN A 101 0.90 5.08 -14.40
C GLN A 101 1.37 4.39 -13.11
N ALA A 102 0.44 3.97 -12.25
CA ALA A 102 0.77 3.24 -11.04
C ALA A 102 1.35 1.85 -11.32
N GLY A 103 0.82 1.13 -12.31
CA GLY A 103 1.30 -0.18 -12.75
C GLY A 103 2.74 -0.10 -13.26
N GLU A 104 3.04 0.88 -14.11
CA GLU A 104 4.40 1.12 -14.62
C GLU A 104 5.36 1.51 -13.49
N PHE A 105 4.99 2.49 -12.67
CA PHE A 105 5.83 2.97 -11.57
C PHE A 105 6.17 1.87 -10.55
N LEU A 106 5.19 1.04 -10.19
CA LEU A 106 5.39 -0.06 -9.24
C LEU A 106 5.94 -1.33 -9.89
N ASN A 107 6.08 -1.35 -11.22
CA ASN A 107 6.42 -2.53 -12.02
C ASN A 107 5.48 -3.72 -11.76
N ILE A 108 4.17 -3.45 -11.77
CA ILE A 108 3.09 -4.43 -11.54
C ILE A 108 2.23 -4.52 -12.80
N LYS A 109 2.13 -5.73 -13.35
CA LYS A 109 1.19 -6.02 -14.45
C LYS A 109 -0.24 -6.11 -13.91
N ILE A 110 -1.12 -5.24 -14.41
CA ILE A 110 -2.54 -5.25 -14.10
C ILE A 110 -3.24 -6.16 -15.11
N GLY A 111 -3.67 -7.34 -14.67
CA GLY A 111 -4.33 -8.30 -15.56
C GLY A 111 -5.76 -7.93 -15.92
N SER A 112 -6.54 -7.40 -14.98
CA SER A 112 -7.91 -6.96 -15.22
C SER A 112 -8.27 -5.82 -14.27
N ILE A 113 -8.47 -4.62 -14.83
CA ILE A 113 -8.87 -3.41 -14.08
C ILE A 113 -10.15 -3.67 -13.27
N LYS A 114 -11.17 -4.28 -13.90
CA LYS A 114 -12.45 -4.58 -13.23
C LYS A 114 -12.28 -5.43 -11.97
N ARG A 115 -11.53 -6.54 -12.07
CA ARG A 115 -11.21 -7.40 -10.92
C ARG A 115 -10.41 -6.64 -9.86
N THR A 116 -9.39 -5.89 -10.24
CA THR A 116 -8.56 -5.11 -9.32
C THR A 116 -9.39 -4.07 -8.56
N LEU A 117 -10.30 -3.36 -9.24
CA LEU A 117 -11.23 -2.43 -8.59
C LEU A 117 -12.23 -3.15 -7.67
N LYS A 118 -12.73 -4.32 -8.06
CA LYS A 118 -13.59 -5.13 -7.19
C LYS A 118 -12.87 -5.51 -5.89
N SER A 119 -11.62 -5.98 -5.99
CA SER A 119 -10.80 -6.33 -4.83
C SER A 119 -10.45 -5.09 -3.99
N TYR A 120 -10.18 -3.94 -4.60
CA TYR A 120 -10.01 -2.69 -3.88
C TYR A 120 -11.25 -2.32 -3.07
N ASN A 121 -12.45 -2.38 -3.67
CA ASN A 121 -13.70 -2.06 -2.97
C ASN A 121 -14.02 -3.03 -1.83
N GLU A 122 -13.72 -4.31 -2.02
CA GLU A 122 -13.82 -5.33 -0.95
C GLU A 122 -12.89 -4.98 0.23
N ALA A 123 -11.63 -4.64 -0.06
CA ALA A 123 -10.66 -4.24 0.95
C ALA A 123 -11.06 -2.93 1.66
N GLN A 124 -11.61 -1.96 0.91
CA GLN A 124 -12.18 -0.73 1.47
C GLN A 124 -13.34 -1.03 2.41
N GLY A 125 -14.27 -1.90 2.02
CA GLY A 125 -15.40 -2.30 2.87
C GLY A 125 -14.94 -2.95 4.18
N ILE A 126 -13.92 -3.80 4.14
CA ILE A 126 -13.30 -4.39 5.35
C ILE A 126 -12.73 -3.29 6.25
N ARG A 127 -11.97 -2.35 5.67
CA ARG A 127 -11.39 -1.21 6.40
C ARG A 127 -12.47 -0.35 7.04
N GLU A 128 -13.47 0.06 6.28
CA GLU A 128 -14.56 0.89 6.79
C GLU A 128 -15.35 0.20 7.89
N SER A 129 -15.63 -1.11 7.74
CA SER A 129 -16.30 -1.89 8.78
C SER A 129 -15.48 -1.93 10.06
N PHE A 130 -14.16 -2.11 9.96
CA PHE A 130 -13.26 -2.05 11.10
C PHE A 130 -13.25 -0.66 11.74
N GLU A 131 -13.13 0.40 10.94
CA GLU A 131 -13.02 1.78 11.42
C GLU A 131 -14.31 2.28 12.09
N ARG A 132 -15.48 1.82 11.63
CA ARG A 132 -16.76 2.09 12.29
C ARG A 132 -16.81 1.55 13.73
N SER A 133 -16.19 0.40 14.00
CA SER A 133 -16.20 -0.23 15.33
C SER A 133 -15.04 0.20 16.21
N PHE A 134 -13.87 0.49 15.62
CA PHE A 134 -12.63 0.63 16.38
C PHE A 134 -11.84 1.92 16.06
N GLY A 135 -12.40 2.84 15.28
CA GLY A 135 -11.75 4.07 14.81
C GLY A 135 -10.67 3.82 13.74
N PRO A 136 -9.90 4.85 13.34
CA PRO A 136 -8.99 4.81 12.18
C PRO A 136 -7.96 3.68 12.21
N ASP A 137 -7.86 2.88 11.15
CA ASP A 137 -6.98 1.71 11.11
C ASP A 137 -5.49 2.10 11.01
N ALA A 138 -4.62 1.25 11.54
CA ALA A 138 -3.18 1.46 11.53
C ALA A 138 -2.57 0.81 10.27
N MET A 139 -2.46 1.59 9.20
CA MET A 139 -1.89 1.14 7.93
C MET A 139 -0.36 1.05 7.98
N ALA A 140 0.19 -0.03 7.42
CA ALA A 140 1.63 -0.21 7.24
C ALA A 140 1.99 -0.14 5.75
N SER A 141 3.07 0.56 5.43
CA SER A 141 3.64 0.57 4.07
C SER A 141 4.71 -0.50 3.92
N VAL A 142 4.69 -1.19 2.78
CA VAL A 142 5.62 -2.27 2.44
C VAL A 142 5.98 -2.19 0.96
N LYS A 143 7.19 -2.65 0.60
CA LYS A 143 7.61 -2.75 -0.80
C LYS A 143 6.69 -3.75 -1.53
N PRO A 144 6.13 -3.40 -2.71
CA PRO A 144 5.28 -4.32 -3.46
C PRO A 144 5.97 -5.64 -3.80
N SER A 145 7.28 -5.60 -4.12
CA SER A 145 8.07 -6.79 -4.40
C SER A 145 8.00 -7.84 -3.28
N LEU A 146 8.01 -7.41 -2.01
CA LEU A 146 7.90 -8.32 -0.89
C LEU A 146 6.54 -9.03 -0.87
N LEU A 147 5.45 -8.30 -1.13
CA LEU A 147 4.11 -8.90 -1.18
C LEU A 147 3.95 -9.84 -2.38
N ILE A 148 4.59 -9.52 -3.50
CA ILE A 148 4.63 -10.38 -4.70
C ILE A 148 5.39 -11.68 -4.38
N ASP A 149 6.57 -11.59 -3.74
CA ASP A 149 7.35 -12.76 -3.35
C ASP A 149 6.56 -13.70 -2.43
N TYR A 150 5.85 -13.14 -1.44
CA TYR A 150 4.98 -13.91 -0.53
C TYR A 150 3.72 -14.46 -1.22
N ARG A 151 3.22 -13.82 -2.29
CA ARG A 151 2.11 -14.34 -3.09
C ARG A 151 2.56 -15.55 -3.91
N ASP A 152 3.73 -15.45 -4.54
CA ASP A 152 4.20 -16.39 -5.54
C ASP A 152 5.00 -17.56 -4.93
N ASN A 153 5.43 -17.44 -3.67
CA ASN A 153 6.15 -18.49 -2.95
C ASN A 153 5.33 -19.09 -1.78
N PRO A 154 4.60 -20.20 -2.00
CA PRO A 154 3.73 -20.80 -0.99
C PRO A 154 4.49 -21.44 0.20
N LYS A 155 5.82 -21.61 0.12
CA LYS A 155 6.63 -22.16 1.21
C LYS A 155 7.05 -21.11 2.24
N GLN A 156 6.81 -19.83 1.97
CA GLN A 156 7.17 -18.78 2.91
C GLN A 156 6.25 -18.78 4.13
N ASP A 157 6.85 -18.60 5.31
CA ASP A 157 6.11 -18.48 6.55
C ASP A 157 5.39 -17.13 6.60
N ILE A 158 4.07 -17.17 6.40
CA ILE A 158 3.19 -16.00 6.43
C ILE A 158 3.21 -15.28 7.79
N ASP A 159 3.55 -15.98 8.87
CA ASP A 159 3.62 -15.37 10.20
C ASP A 159 4.81 -14.41 10.31
N LEU A 160 5.89 -14.62 9.54
CA LEU A 160 6.97 -13.65 9.39
C LEU A 160 6.47 -12.34 8.76
N LEU A 161 5.65 -12.43 7.70
CA LEU A 161 5.10 -11.24 7.07
C LEU A 161 4.18 -10.48 8.03
N ARG A 162 3.29 -11.19 8.74
CA ARG A 162 2.39 -10.59 9.74
C ARG A 162 3.16 -9.87 10.84
N ALA A 163 4.23 -10.50 11.34
CA ALA A 163 5.09 -9.91 12.35
C ALA A 163 5.84 -8.68 11.85
N TYR A 164 6.41 -8.77 10.64
CA TYR A 164 7.05 -7.62 10.02
C TYR A 164 6.09 -6.44 9.84
N LEU A 165 4.91 -6.68 9.24
CA LEU A 165 3.90 -5.62 9.03
C LEU A 165 3.39 -5.04 10.35
N GLY A 166 3.13 -5.88 11.36
CA GLY A 166 2.72 -5.43 12.69
C GLY A 166 3.79 -4.56 13.36
N ILE A 167 5.07 -4.92 13.26
CA ILE A 167 6.19 -4.13 13.79
C ILE A 167 6.33 -2.80 13.03
N VAL A 168 6.27 -2.82 11.70
CA VAL A 168 6.33 -1.60 10.88
C VAL A 168 5.17 -0.65 11.20
N SER A 169 3.96 -1.17 11.43
CA SER A 169 2.81 -0.35 11.84
C SER A 169 3.03 0.36 13.20
N LEU A 170 3.80 -0.25 14.11
CA LEU A 170 4.12 0.36 15.40
C LEU A 170 5.18 1.44 15.25
N ILE A 171 6.19 1.17 14.41
CA ILE A 171 7.30 2.10 14.15
C ILE A 171 6.80 3.37 13.47
N GLY A 172 6.00 3.21 12.41
CA GLY A 172 5.55 4.32 11.56
C GLY A 172 6.73 5.07 10.95
N PHE A 173 6.78 6.39 11.16
CA PHE A 173 7.84 7.28 10.66
C PHE A 173 9.06 7.39 11.59
N ARG A 174 9.07 6.70 12.73
CA ARG A 174 10.18 6.75 13.69
C ARG A 174 11.35 5.88 13.23
N LYS A 175 12.56 6.19 13.71
CA LYS A 175 13.75 5.35 13.48
C LYS A 175 13.66 4.02 14.24
N PHE A 176 13.15 4.08 15.47
CA PHE A 176 12.90 2.92 16.32
C PHE A 176 11.78 3.23 17.31
N ILE A 177 11.29 2.21 18.00
CA ILE A 177 10.36 2.33 19.12
C ILE A 177 10.81 1.45 20.28
N SER A 178 10.25 1.71 21.46
CA SER A 178 10.32 0.83 22.60
C SER A 178 8.96 0.14 22.77
N THR A 179 8.93 -1.19 22.83
CA THR A 179 7.69 -1.98 22.89
C THR A 179 7.90 -3.29 23.66
N THR A 180 6.90 -4.17 23.67
CA THR A 180 6.95 -5.49 24.31
C THR A 180 6.46 -6.58 23.35
N LYS A 181 6.83 -7.84 23.61
CA LYS A 181 6.39 -8.99 22.80
C LYS A 181 4.85 -9.13 22.70
N PRO A 182 4.07 -8.95 23.78
CA PRO A 182 2.61 -8.98 23.67
C PRO A 182 2.04 -7.90 22.75
N VAL A 183 2.64 -6.70 22.72
CA VAL A 183 2.21 -5.63 21.81
C VAL A 183 2.53 -5.98 20.35
N ILE A 184 3.68 -6.60 20.09
CA ILE A 184 4.01 -7.13 18.76
C ILE A 184 3.00 -8.19 18.34
N LEU A 185 2.69 -9.15 19.22
CA LEU A 185 1.68 -10.19 18.97
C LEU A 185 0.29 -9.60 18.67
N SER A 186 -0.12 -8.58 19.43
CA SER A 186 -1.37 -7.86 19.16
C SER A 186 -1.39 -7.31 17.74
N ARG A 187 -0.29 -6.68 17.30
CA ARG A 187 -0.20 -6.09 15.97
C ARG A 187 -0.11 -7.11 14.84
N MET A 188 0.48 -8.28 15.09
CA MET A 188 0.50 -9.40 14.13
C MET A 188 -0.89 -9.81 13.66
N ILE A 189 -1.90 -9.70 14.53
CA ILE A 189 -3.29 -10.05 14.22
C ILE A 189 -4.13 -8.81 13.85
N GLY A 190 -3.51 -7.66 13.61
CA GLY A 190 -4.22 -6.40 13.29
C GLY A 190 -4.80 -5.66 14.50
N ALA A 191 -4.55 -6.14 15.73
CA ALA A 191 -5.08 -5.48 16.93
C ALA A 191 -4.21 -4.30 17.37
N LYS A 192 -4.69 -3.08 17.07
CA LYS A 192 -4.00 -1.82 17.43
C LYS A 192 -4.22 -1.36 18.87
N SER A 193 -5.28 -1.83 19.52
CA SER A 193 -5.72 -1.43 20.86
C SER A 193 -6.32 -2.61 21.62
N LYS A 194 -6.49 -2.45 22.94
CA LYS A 194 -7.06 -3.50 23.80
C LYS A 194 -8.46 -3.96 23.36
N PRO A 195 -9.42 -3.08 23.02
CA PRO A 195 -10.72 -3.51 22.52
C PRO A 195 -10.63 -4.37 21.24
N VAL A 196 -9.73 -4.01 20.32
CA VAL A 196 -9.53 -4.80 19.09
C VAL A 196 -8.91 -6.15 19.43
N TRP A 197 -7.96 -6.20 20.36
CA TRP A 197 -7.36 -7.46 20.82
C TRP A 197 -8.43 -8.40 21.40
N GLU A 198 -9.31 -7.90 22.24
CA GLU A 198 -10.37 -8.70 22.86
C GLU A 198 -11.35 -9.29 21.84
N ALA A 199 -11.59 -8.57 20.74
CA ALA A 199 -12.40 -9.04 19.62
C ALA A 199 -11.64 -10.03 18.72
N PHE A 200 -10.41 -9.71 18.32
CA PHE A 200 -9.69 -10.43 17.27
C PHE A 200 -8.94 -11.66 17.79
N SER A 201 -8.45 -11.64 19.03
CA SER A 201 -7.68 -12.78 19.59
C SER A 201 -8.48 -14.08 19.70
N LYS A 202 -9.81 -13.99 19.69
CA LYS A 202 -10.73 -15.13 19.80
C LYS A 202 -11.21 -15.65 18.43
N VAL A 203 -10.95 -14.91 17.36
CA VAL A 203 -11.33 -15.28 15.99
C VAL A 203 -10.52 -16.51 15.56
N LYS A 204 -11.17 -17.46 14.88
CA LYS A 204 -10.60 -18.78 14.55
C LYS A 204 -9.26 -18.65 13.82
N GLU A 205 -9.18 -17.70 12.90
CA GLU A 205 -8.03 -17.40 12.05
C GLU A 205 -6.83 -16.84 12.83
N ALA A 206 -7.08 -16.12 13.94
CA ALA A 206 -6.05 -15.49 14.76
C ALA A 206 -5.64 -16.36 15.97
N ARG A 207 -6.52 -17.23 16.46
CA ARG A 207 -6.31 -18.02 17.67
C ARG A 207 -5.03 -18.86 17.63
N GLY A 208 -4.75 -19.52 16.51
CA GLY A 208 -3.53 -20.32 16.34
C GLY A 208 -2.24 -19.47 16.41
N ILE A 209 -2.28 -18.24 15.91
CA ILE A 209 -1.15 -17.29 15.98
C ILE A 209 -0.95 -16.86 17.44
N VAL A 210 -2.04 -16.50 18.13
CA VAL A 210 -2.01 -16.09 19.54
C VAL A 210 -1.44 -17.20 20.42
N GLU A 211 -1.96 -18.43 20.32
CA GLU A 211 -1.49 -19.57 21.12
C GLU A 211 -0.01 -19.91 20.86
N ARG A 212 0.41 -19.86 19.59
CA ARG A 212 1.78 -20.15 19.19
C ARG A 212 2.77 -19.11 19.73
N TYR A 213 2.51 -17.84 19.49
CA TYR A 213 3.46 -16.75 19.76
C TYR A 213 3.30 -16.10 21.13
N SER A 214 2.29 -16.50 21.92
CA SER A 214 2.28 -16.21 23.37
C SER A 214 3.43 -16.91 24.10
N LYS A 215 3.96 -18.00 23.54
CA LYS A 215 5.12 -18.71 24.08
C LYS A 215 6.41 -17.94 23.77
N ARG A 216 7.16 -17.60 24.82
CA ARG A 216 8.41 -16.82 24.73
C ARG A 216 9.38 -17.35 23.66
N TYR A 217 9.65 -18.65 23.67
CA TYR A 217 10.58 -19.29 22.74
C TYR A 217 10.18 -19.09 21.27
N ASN A 218 8.89 -19.24 20.95
CA ASN A 218 8.41 -19.08 19.57
C ASN A 218 8.51 -17.62 19.12
N MET A 219 8.15 -16.68 19.98
CA MET A 219 8.30 -15.25 19.67
C MET A 219 9.76 -14.83 19.53
N ASP A 220 10.66 -15.34 20.38
CA ASP A 220 12.10 -15.07 20.25
C ASP A 220 12.67 -15.58 18.93
N ARG A 221 12.32 -16.82 18.53
CA ARG A 221 12.70 -17.37 17.22
C ARG A 221 12.15 -16.58 16.05
N LEU A 222 10.91 -16.11 16.15
CA LEU A 222 10.28 -15.26 15.14
C LEU A 222 11.04 -13.95 14.96
N LEU A 223 11.35 -13.24 16.06
CA LEU A 223 12.09 -11.98 16.02
C LEU A 223 13.52 -12.17 15.47
N LEU A 224 14.21 -13.25 15.88
CA LEU A 224 15.53 -13.60 15.34
C LEU A 224 15.46 -13.86 13.83
N SER A 225 14.47 -14.64 13.37
CA SER A 225 14.29 -14.93 11.94
C SER A 225 14.04 -13.66 11.11
N LEU A 226 13.31 -12.68 11.66
CA LEU A 226 13.11 -11.37 11.02
C LEU A 226 14.40 -10.55 10.94
N ALA A 227 15.24 -10.62 11.97
CA ALA A 227 16.52 -9.93 12.01
C ALA A 227 17.54 -10.55 11.03
N GLU A 228 17.63 -11.89 11.00
CA GLU A 228 18.49 -12.63 10.07
C GLU A 228 18.13 -12.33 8.60
N ARG A 229 16.84 -12.18 8.30
CA ARG A 229 16.32 -11.80 6.97
C ARG A 229 16.41 -10.31 6.68
N LYS A 230 16.98 -9.53 7.60
CA LYS A 230 17.13 -8.07 7.49
C LYS A 230 15.80 -7.32 7.30
N PHE A 231 14.72 -7.80 7.90
CA PHE A 231 13.44 -7.10 7.91
C PHE A 231 13.37 -6.06 9.04
N ILE A 232 13.90 -6.42 10.21
CA ILE A 232 13.93 -5.57 11.41
C ILE A 232 15.30 -5.66 12.07
N MET A 233 15.56 -4.78 13.02
CA MET A 233 16.59 -4.98 14.05
C MET A 233 15.98 -4.74 15.42
N PHE A 234 16.37 -5.53 16.42
CA PHE A 234 15.88 -5.39 17.78
C PHE A 234 16.97 -5.59 18.84
N LEU A 235 16.86 -4.85 19.94
CA LEU A 235 17.68 -5.01 21.14
C LEU A 235 16.76 -5.26 22.33
N THR A 236 17.08 -6.30 23.10
CA THR A 236 16.38 -6.60 24.35
C THR A 236 17.20 -6.08 25.53
N ARG A 237 16.53 -5.48 26.52
CA ARG A 237 17.20 -5.17 27.78
C ARG A 237 17.21 -6.42 28.67
N PRO A 238 18.36 -6.81 29.24
CA PRO A 238 18.37 -7.83 30.28
C PRO A 238 17.43 -7.45 31.42
N HIS A 239 16.70 -8.43 31.96
CA HIS A 239 15.80 -8.30 33.12
C HIS A 239 14.58 -7.37 32.97
N VAL A 240 14.36 -6.77 31.78
CA VAL A 240 13.17 -5.97 31.49
C VAL A 240 12.47 -6.55 30.26
N SER A 241 11.14 -6.68 30.29
CA SER A 241 10.33 -7.14 29.15
C SER A 241 10.27 -6.14 27.97
N LEU A 242 11.19 -5.18 27.94
CA LEU A 242 11.26 -4.08 26.99
C LEU A 242 12.16 -4.44 25.81
N ILE A 243 11.67 -4.15 24.61
CA ILE A 243 12.36 -4.37 23.35
C ILE A 243 12.44 -3.05 22.60
N TYR A 244 13.64 -2.68 22.19
CA TYR A 244 13.84 -1.64 21.18
C TYR A 244 13.79 -2.29 19.81
N VAL A 245 12.93 -1.81 18.91
CA VAL A 245 12.77 -2.39 17.58
C VAL A 245 12.75 -1.29 16.52
N SER A 246 13.36 -1.59 15.38
CA SER A 246 13.51 -0.70 14.23
C SER A 246 13.32 -1.45 12.92
N LYS A 247 13.13 -0.73 11.82
CA LYS A 247 13.40 -1.27 10.48
C LYS A 247 14.88 -1.63 10.42
N TYR A 248 15.26 -2.59 9.58
CA TYR A 248 16.63 -3.09 9.60
C TYR A 248 17.69 -1.99 9.50
N MET A 249 18.64 -2.08 10.41
CA MET A 249 19.88 -1.33 10.53
C MET A 249 20.85 -2.21 11.34
N GLU A 250 22.14 -1.90 11.31
CA GLU A 250 23.11 -2.69 12.07
C GLU A 250 22.88 -2.55 13.58
N PRO A 251 23.16 -3.59 14.40
CA PRO A 251 22.90 -3.58 15.84
C PRO A 251 23.50 -2.37 16.57
N GLU A 252 24.72 -1.97 16.19
CA GLU A 252 25.46 -0.84 16.75
C GLU A 252 24.72 0.48 16.50
N GLN A 253 24.17 0.65 15.29
CA GLN A 253 23.40 1.84 14.92
C GLN A 253 22.13 1.96 15.76
N LEU A 254 21.42 0.85 15.99
CA LEU A 254 20.26 0.84 16.89
C LEU A 254 20.67 1.16 18.33
N ALA A 255 21.78 0.60 18.81
CA ALA A 255 22.29 0.86 20.15
C ALA A 255 22.66 2.34 20.35
N ASP A 256 23.29 2.98 19.36
CA ASP A 256 23.58 4.41 19.36
C ASP A 256 22.31 5.26 19.46
N LEU A 257 21.30 4.97 18.63
CA LEU A 257 20.02 5.70 18.63
C LEU A 257 19.30 5.57 19.97
N VAL A 258 19.31 4.38 20.58
CA VAL A 258 18.73 4.16 21.91
C VAL A 258 19.46 4.98 22.97
N ARG A 259 20.80 4.97 22.97
CA ARG A 259 21.62 5.77 23.90
C ARG A 259 21.35 7.26 23.77
N GLN A 260 21.34 7.78 22.54
CA GLN A 260 21.04 9.20 22.25
C GLN A 260 19.64 9.60 22.74
N SER A 261 18.63 8.76 22.51
CA SER A 261 17.27 9.01 22.96
C SER A 261 17.15 9.06 24.49
N GLN A 262 17.84 8.15 25.20
CA GLN A 262 17.86 8.14 26.66
C GLN A 262 18.57 9.37 27.24
N ALA A 263 19.72 9.76 26.67
CA ALA A 263 20.44 10.96 27.08
C ALA A 263 19.58 12.23 26.92
N LYS A 264 18.88 12.36 25.79
CA LYS A 264 17.96 13.48 25.52
C LYS A 264 16.79 13.52 26.51
N TYR A 265 16.20 12.35 26.83
CA TYR A 265 15.12 12.27 27.81
C TYR A 265 15.59 12.69 29.22
N ASN A 266 16.76 12.21 29.65
CA ASN A 266 17.35 12.57 30.93
C ASN A 266 17.63 14.08 31.02
N LEU A 267 18.15 14.69 29.94
CA LEU A 267 18.37 16.13 29.89
C LEU A 267 17.06 16.93 30.03
N LYS A 268 16.00 16.51 29.31
CA LYS A 268 14.69 17.15 29.43
C LYS A 268 14.13 17.09 30.85
N ASN A 269 14.28 15.95 31.52
CA ASN A 269 13.83 15.81 32.92
C ASN A 269 14.61 16.74 33.85
N LYS A 270 15.95 16.81 33.70
CA LYS A 270 16.79 17.72 34.47
C LYS A 270 16.39 19.19 34.28
N ILE A 271 16.13 19.61 33.04
CA ILE A 271 15.66 20.98 32.75
C ILE A 271 14.31 21.24 33.42
N ARG A 272 13.35 20.32 33.28
CA ARG A 272 12.01 20.45 33.88
C ARG A 272 12.09 20.57 35.41
N GLU A 273 12.91 19.75 36.06
CA GLU A 273 13.12 19.79 37.50
C GLU A 273 13.79 21.09 37.96
N ALA A 274 14.76 21.61 37.18
CA ALA A 274 15.39 22.89 37.47
C ALA A 274 14.41 24.06 37.31
N SER A 275 13.57 24.06 36.27
CA SER A 275 12.55 25.10 36.05
C SER A 275 11.45 25.13 37.11
N GLN A 276 11.17 24.02 37.79
CA GLN A 276 10.20 23.98 38.90
C GLN A 276 10.73 24.59 40.21
N LYS A 277 12.03 24.90 40.28
CA LYS A 277 12.69 25.49 41.45
C LYS A 277 12.92 27.00 41.33
N ILE A 278 12.49 27.61 40.22
CA ILE A 278 12.46 29.05 39.98
C ILE A 278 11.00 29.50 40.15
#